data_AF-A0A414NX30-F1
#
_entry.id   AF-A0A414NX30-F1
#
_cell.length_a   1.000
_cell.length_b   1.000
_cell.length_c   1.000
_cell.angle_alpha   90.00
_cell.angle_beta   90.00
_cell.angle_gamma   90.00
#
_symmetry.space_group_name_H-M   'P 1'
#
loop_
_entity.id
_entity.type
_entity.pdbx_description
1 polymer ?
#
loop_
_entity_poly.entity_id
_entity_poly.type
_entity_poly.pdbx_seq_one_letter_code
_entity_poly.pdbx_strand_id
1 'polypeptide(L)'
;MAFADRLKSLRKESGLTQDEFSKQTGIGRSAVGMYEAGKRAPNYETLSKVARFYHVSTDYLLGRTDTPAEPPAHKTEPSARKPHDVQQQLRSLLADLAPDNACSVCNGHEPLDDVTRDFLRRSLENILLTAQQLAKSQAISHAKPGEDDTATRIGKKILAATPAAQISISQIISADNNNHPRK
;
A
#
# COMPACT_ATOMS: atom_id res chain seq x y z
N MET A 1 15.24 34.07 14.15
CA MET A 1 14.34 34.42 15.27
C MET A 1 12.98 33.72 15.18
N ALA A 2 12.39 33.54 13.99
CA ALA A 2 11.03 33.02 13.83
C ALA A 2 10.65 31.76 14.64
N PHE A 3 11.49 30.72 14.68
CA PHE A 3 11.18 29.51 15.45
C PHE A 3 11.12 29.72 16.96
N ALA A 4 12.05 30.49 17.52
CA ALA A 4 12.13 30.74 18.95
C ALA A 4 10.86 31.45 19.45
N ASP A 5 10.44 32.47 18.69
CA ASP A 5 9.26 33.26 19.01
C ASP A 5 7.97 32.44 18.85
N ARG A 6 7.82 31.70 17.75
CA ARG A 6 6.66 30.82 17.50
C ARG A 6 6.51 29.74 18.57
N LEU A 7 7.60 29.04 18.92
CA LEU A 7 7.57 28.01 19.95
C LEU A 7 7.16 28.59 21.31
N LYS A 8 7.73 29.75 21.67
CA LYS A 8 7.43 30.41 22.95
C LYS A 8 5.97 30.89 23.01
N SER A 9 5.44 31.42 21.92
CA SER A 9 4.03 31.83 21.82
C SER A 9 3.09 30.63 21.95
N LEU A 10 3.28 29.57 21.15
CA LEU A 10 2.47 28.35 21.20
C LEU A 10 2.45 27.73 22.59
N ARG A 11 3.61 27.67 23.27
CA ARG A 11 3.69 27.14 24.64
C ARG A 11 2.88 27.98 25.62
N LYS A 12 3.00 29.30 25.54
CA LYS A 12 2.27 30.23 26.42
C LYS A 12 0.77 30.22 26.17
N GLU A 13 0.35 30.21 24.91
CA GLU A 13 -1.06 30.09 24.49
C GLU A 13 -1.68 28.79 25.01
N SER A 14 -0.88 27.72 25.09
CA SER A 14 -1.29 26.43 25.65
C SER A 14 -1.23 26.37 27.18
N GLY A 15 -0.84 27.45 27.86
CA GLY A 15 -0.74 27.51 29.32
C GLY A 15 0.34 26.63 29.94
N LEU A 16 1.29 26.10 29.15
CA LEU A 16 2.30 25.16 29.62
C LEU A 16 3.55 25.89 30.13
N THR A 17 4.14 25.40 31.22
CA THR A 17 5.51 25.73 31.60
C THR A 17 6.53 25.02 30.70
N GLN A 18 7.79 25.47 30.69
CA GLN A 18 8.85 24.76 29.95
C GLN A 18 9.06 23.32 30.44
N ASP A 19 8.80 23.07 31.73
CA ASP A 19 8.93 21.74 32.33
C ASP A 19 7.79 20.81 31.90
N GLU A 20 6.54 21.30 31.89
CA GLU A 20 5.38 20.54 31.40
C GLU A 20 5.49 20.25 29.90
N PHE A 21 5.89 21.25 29.11
CA PHE A 21 6.12 21.05 27.69
C PHE A 21 7.23 20.01 27.43
N SER A 22 8.29 20.04 28.24
CA SER A 22 9.37 19.05 28.19
C SER A 22 8.85 17.63 28.45
N LYS A 23 8.01 17.46 29.49
CA LYS A 23 7.38 16.19 29.84
C LYS A 23 6.46 15.65 28.74
N GLN A 24 5.68 16.52 28.09
CA GLN A 24 4.73 16.11 27.06
C GLN A 24 5.39 15.78 25.71
N THR A 25 6.46 16.51 25.35
CA THR A 25 7.14 16.33 24.05
C THR A 25 8.37 15.42 24.10
N GLY A 26 8.87 15.11 25.30
CA GLY A 26 10.13 14.39 25.51
C GLY A 26 11.37 15.19 25.11
N ILE A 27 11.22 16.50 24.85
CA ILE A 27 12.35 17.41 24.57
C ILE A 27 12.91 17.86 25.91
N GLY A 28 14.21 17.71 26.17
CA GLY A 28 14.79 18.10 27.46
C GLY A 28 14.55 19.59 27.79
N ARG A 29 14.18 19.90 29.03
CA ARG A 29 13.87 21.27 29.51
C ARG A 29 14.93 22.31 29.12
N SER A 30 16.20 21.98 29.31
CA SER A 30 17.31 22.88 28.94
C SER A 30 17.35 23.17 27.44
N ALA A 31 17.02 22.18 26.60
CA ALA A 31 16.93 22.36 25.16
C ALA A 31 15.76 23.27 24.79
N VAL A 32 14.58 23.09 25.41
CA VAL A 32 13.42 23.99 25.24
C VAL A 32 13.82 25.44 25.56
N GLY A 33 14.50 25.66 26.69
CA GLY A 33 14.97 27.00 27.06
C GLY A 33 15.96 27.59 26.06
N MET A 34 16.88 26.79 25.52
CA MET A 34 17.82 27.24 24.48
C MET A 34 17.11 27.56 23.15
N TYR A 35 16.08 26.80 22.78
CA TYR A 35 15.28 27.04 21.59
C TYR A 35 14.47 28.33 21.71
N GLU A 36 13.76 28.54 22.81
CA GLU A 36 12.98 29.77 23.06
C GLU A 36 13.85 31.03 23.21
N ALA A 37 15.12 30.86 23.60
CA ALA A 37 16.10 31.94 23.65
C ALA A 37 16.82 32.18 22.30
N GLY A 38 16.53 31.36 21.27
CA GLY A 38 17.20 31.43 19.97
C GLY A 38 18.69 31.06 20.00
N LYS A 39 19.19 30.49 21.11
CA LYS A 39 20.60 30.09 21.29
C LYS A 39 20.94 28.79 20.56
N ARG A 40 19.93 27.99 20.23
CA ARG A 40 20.07 26.72 19.52
C ARG A 40 18.95 26.57 18.50
N ALA A 41 19.26 25.99 17.35
CA ALA A 41 18.25 25.61 16.36
C ALA A 41 17.74 24.18 16.64
N PRO A 42 16.45 23.87 16.42
CA PRO A 42 15.94 22.51 16.50
C PRO A 42 16.53 21.67 15.36
N ASN A 43 16.78 20.38 15.62
CA ASN A 43 17.01 19.43 14.54
C ASN A 43 15.68 19.02 13.88
N TYR A 44 15.75 18.29 12.77
CA TYR A 44 14.57 17.83 12.03
C TYR A 44 13.58 17.05 12.91
N GLU A 45 14.08 16.16 13.77
CA GLU A 45 13.22 15.37 14.67
C GLU A 45 12.49 16.24 15.69
N THR A 46 13.19 17.18 16.32
CA THR A 46 12.61 18.12 17.28
C THR A 46 11.56 18.99 16.60
N LEU A 47 11.89 19.55 15.44
CA LEU A 47 10.97 20.38 14.66
C LEU A 47 9.70 19.58 14.31
N SER A 48 9.85 18.34 13.86
CA SER A 48 8.74 17.44 13.55
C SER A 48 7.91 17.04 14.77
N LYS A 49 8.54 16.87 15.95
CA LYS A 49 7.82 16.61 17.22
C LYS A 49 6.97 17.80 17.63
N VAL A 50 7.53 19.01 17.58
CA VAL A 50 6.81 20.24 17.92
C VAL A 50 5.64 20.47 16.95
N ALA A 51 5.87 20.29 15.64
CA ALA A 51 4.83 20.40 14.62
C ALA A 51 3.66 19.46 14.89
N ARG A 52 3.94 18.20 15.22
CA ARG A 52 2.92 17.21 15.57
C ARG A 52 2.16 17.54 16.84
N PHE A 53 2.89 17.97 17.88
CA PHE A 53 2.30 18.28 19.18
C PHE A 53 1.29 19.43 19.10
N TYR A 54 1.58 20.45 18.30
CA TYR A 54 0.70 21.61 18.09
C TYR A 54 -0.22 21.50 16.87
N HIS A 55 -0.16 20.40 16.11
CA HIS A 55 -0.91 20.23 14.86
C HIS A 55 -0.68 21.37 13.85
N VAL A 56 0.57 21.83 13.71
CA VAL A 56 0.96 22.91 12.80
C VAL A 56 2.06 22.46 11.83
N SER A 57 2.18 23.13 10.69
CA SER A 57 3.22 22.85 9.72
C SER A 57 4.60 23.27 10.23
N THR A 58 5.64 22.60 9.74
CA THR A 58 7.03 23.01 9.99
C THR A 58 7.32 24.37 9.36
N ASP A 59 6.66 24.72 8.25
CA ASP A 59 6.77 26.03 7.61
C ASP A 59 6.22 27.16 8.49
N TYR A 60 5.12 26.93 9.21
CA TYR A 60 4.60 27.85 10.22
C TYR A 60 5.61 28.04 11.37
N LEU A 61 6.15 26.94 11.90
CA LEU A 61 7.16 27.00 12.96
C LEU A 61 8.43 27.72 12.52
N LEU A 62 8.82 27.60 11.25
CA LEU A 62 9.99 28.29 10.70
C LEU A 62 9.69 29.73 10.26
N GLY A 63 8.44 30.19 10.36
CA GLY A 63 8.01 31.54 9.96
C GLY A 63 7.99 31.78 8.46
N ARG A 64 7.84 30.71 7.66
CA ARG A 64 7.64 30.81 6.21
C ARG A 64 6.19 31.09 5.86
N THR A 65 5.26 30.78 6.77
CA THR A 65 3.83 31.06 6.66
C THR A 65 3.32 31.64 7.98
N ASP A 66 2.35 32.54 7.90
CA ASP A 66 1.61 33.03 9.09
C ASP A 66 0.39 32.19 9.41
N THR A 67 -0.06 31.38 8.46
CA THR A 67 -1.14 30.42 8.65
C THR A 67 -0.60 29.18 9.37
N PRO A 68 -1.14 28.81 10.54
CA PRO A 68 -0.93 27.51 11.15
C PRO A 68 -1.73 26.48 10.35
N ALA A 69 -1.33 26.25 9.10
CA ALA A 69 -1.85 25.13 8.34
C ALA A 69 -1.41 23.85 9.06
N GLU A 70 -2.29 22.86 9.17
CA GLU A 70 -1.84 21.51 9.54
C GLU A 70 -0.67 21.14 8.60
N PRO A 71 0.38 20.48 9.10
CA PRO A 71 1.36 19.89 8.21
C PRO A 71 0.54 19.03 7.24
N PRO A 72 0.74 19.14 5.91
CA PRO A 72 -0.05 18.34 4.97
C PRO A 72 0.01 16.94 5.53
N ALA A 73 -1.15 16.41 5.90
CA ALA A 73 -1.24 15.08 6.43
C ALA A 73 -0.74 14.20 5.29
N HIS A 74 0.57 13.95 5.26
CA HIS A 74 1.11 12.73 4.75
C HIS A 74 0.43 11.72 5.64
N LYS A 75 -0.70 11.26 5.14
CA LYS A 75 -1.32 10.02 5.52
C LYS A 75 -0.24 8.96 5.33
N THR A 76 0.66 8.83 6.31
CA THR A 76 1.02 7.54 6.86
C THR A 76 -0.13 7.08 7.76
N GLU A 77 -1.35 7.15 7.24
CA GLU A 77 -2.12 5.93 7.21
C GLU A 77 -1.14 4.88 6.63
N PRO A 78 -0.84 3.75 7.32
CA PRO A 78 -0.84 2.52 6.57
C PRO A 78 -2.22 2.57 5.92
N SER A 79 -2.29 3.06 4.68
CA SER A 79 -3.51 3.04 3.90
C SER A 79 -4.06 1.69 4.22
N ALA A 80 -5.25 1.66 4.83
CA ALA A 80 -6.08 0.50 4.76
C ALA A 80 -6.14 0.25 3.25
N ARG A 81 -5.18 -0.54 2.76
CA ARG A 81 -5.24 -1.21 1.50
C ARG A 81 -6.42 -2.10 1.80
N LYS A 82 -7.64 -1.57 1.58
CA LYS A 82 -8.72 -2.37 1.02
C LYS A 82 -7.96 -3.25 0.04
N PRO A 83 -7.92 -4.57 0.25
CA PRO A 83 -7.11 -5.47 -0.56
C PRO A 83 -7.31 -5.00 -1.97
N HIS A 84 -6.27 -4.33 -2.50
CA HIS A 84 -6.47 -3.50 -3.66
C HIS A 84 -6.70 -4.58 -4.69
N ASP A 85 -7.95 -4.66 -5.16
CA ASP A 85 -8.37 -5.77 -6.01
C ASP A 85 -7.26 -5.90 -7.03
N VAL A 86 -6.68 -7.09 -7.19
CA VAL A 86 -5.56 -7.24 -8.13
C VAL A 86 -5.99 -6.70 -9.49
N GLN A 87 -7.30 -6.73 -9.79
CA GLN A 87 -7.92 -6.03 -10.91
C GLN A 87 -7.76 -4.50 -10.88
N GLN A 88 -7.94 -3.85 -9.73
CA GLN A 88 -7.77 -2.40 -9.57
C GLN A 88 -6.29 -1.97 -9.57
N GLN A 89 -5.38 -2.79 -9.03
CA GLN A 89 -3.93 -2.54 -9.16
C GLN A 89 -3.44 -2.78 -10.58
N LEU A 90 -3.90 -3.85 -11.23
CA LEU A 90 -3.62 -4.14 -12.62
C LEU A 90 -4.15 -3.03 -13.53
N ARG A 91 -5.36 -2.55 -13.29
CA ARG A 91 -5.94 -1.44 -14.06
C ARG A 91 -5.11 -0.16 -13.94
N SER A 92 -4.50 0.11 -12.78
CA SER A 92 -3.55 1.21 -12.60
C SER A 92 -2.27 0.99 -13.42
N LEU A 93 -1.67 -0.20 -13.33
CA LEU A 93 -0.43 -0.53 -14.06
C LEU A 93 -0.64 -0.54 -15.59
N LEU A 94 -1.83 -0.94 -16.06
CA LEU A 94 -2.21 -0.89 -17.47
C LEU A 94 -2.56 0.52 -17.94
N ALA A 95 -3.03 1.39 -17.04
CA ALA A 95 -3.27 2.80 -17.34
C ALA A 95 -1.95 3.58 -17.49
N ASP A 96 -0.89 3.17 -16.80
CA ASP A 96 0.46 3.71 -17.00
C ASP A 96 1.07 3.30 -18.36
N LEU A 97 0.50 2.28 -19.03
CA LEU A 97 0.80 1.91 -20.42
C LEU A 97 -0.09 2.66 -21.45
N ALA A 98 -0.83 3.68 -21.03
CA ALA A 98 -1.59 4.55 -21.92
C ALA A 98 -0.69 5.18 -22.99
N PRO A 99 -1.23 5.51 -24.18
CA PRO A 99 -0.46 6.07 -25.31
C PRO A 99 0.38 7.28 -24.91
N ASP A 100 -0.13 8.11 -24.02
CA ASP A 100 0.51 9.36 -23.58
C ASP A 100 1.69 9.12 -22.62
N ASN A 101 1.78 7.92 -22.04
CA ASN A 101 2.70 7.55 -20.95
C ASN A 101 3.71 6.47 -21.37
N ALA A 102 3.54 5.87 -22.56
CA ALA A 102 4.25 4.66 -23.01
C ALA A 102 5.73 4.89 -23.41
N CYS A 103 6.23 6.12 -23.39
CA CYS A 103 7.54 6.45 -23.94
C CYS A 103 8.65 6.49 -22.88
N SER A 104 8.93 5.35 -22.25
CA SER A 104 10.21 5.17 -21.53
C SER A 104 10.81 3.77 -21.62
N VAL A 105 10.03 2.75 -22.03
CA VAL A 105 10.49 1.35 -22.09
C VAL A 105 10.99 0.94 -23.49
N CYS A 106 10.41 1.51 -24.54
CA CYS A 106 10.79 1.24 -25.92
C CYS A 106 11.84 2.28 -26.35
N ASN A 107 13.05 1.86 -26.69
CA ASN A 107 14.15 2.73 -27.15
C ASN A 107 13.65 3.66 -28.27
N GLY A 108 13.39 4.92 -27.89
CA GLY A 108 12.36 5.75 -28.48
C GLY A 108 12.46 5.95 -29.99
N HIS A 109 11.30 5.84 -30.65
CA HIS A 109 10.82 6.92 -31.51
C HIS A 109 9.34 6.82 -31.91
N GLU A 110 8.59 5.81 -31.46
CA GLU A 110 7.17 5.68 -31.80
C GLU A 110 6.33 5.30 -30.58
N PRO A 111 5.11 5.87 -30.46
CA PRO A 111 4.16 5.42 -29.46
C PRO A 111 3.85 3.94 -29.70
N LEU A 112 3.68 3.18 -28.62
CA LEU A 112 3.32 1.78 -28.70
C LEU A 112 2.01 1.64 -29.51
N ASP A 113 2.04 0.89 -30.60
CA ASP A 113 0.87 0.68 -31.44
C ASP A 113 -0.25 -0.02 -30.66
N ASP A 114 -1.49 0.21 -31.07
CA ASP A 114 -2.67 -0.27 -30.34
C ASP A 114 -2.71 -1.80 -30.24
N VAL A 115 -2.18 -2.52 -31.23
CA VAL A 115 -2.15 -3.99 -31.24
C VAL A 115 -1.14 -4.51 -30.22
N THR A 116 0.07 -3.95 -30.18
CA THR A 116 1.10 -4.33 -29.21
C THR A 116 0.68 -3.95 -27.79
N ARG A 117 0.02 -2.80 -27.61
CA ARG A 117 -0.55 -2.39 -26.31
C ARG A 117 -1.59 -3.38 -25.82
N ASP A 118 -2.50 -3.80 -26.69
CA ASP A 118 -3.54 -4.77 -26.36
C ASP A 118 -2.97 -6.16 -26.07
N PHE A 119 -1.94 -6.58 -26.81
CA PHE A 119 -1.22 -7.83 -26.55
C PHE A 119 -0.57 -7.84 -25.16
N LEU A 120 0.15 -6.77 -24.81
CA LEU A 120 0.79 -6.64 -23.49
C LEU A 120 -0.26 -6.60 -22.37
N ARG A 121 -1.35 -5.87 -22.59
CA ARG A 121 -2.48 -5.83 -21.65
C ARG A 121 -3.01 -7.23 -21.38
N ARG A 122 -3.32 -7.99 -22.44
CA ARG A 122 -3.92 -9.32 -22.33
C ARG A 122 -2.96 -10.34 -21.70
N SER A 123 -1.68 -10.24 -22.03
CA SER A 123 -0.64 -11.11 -21.47
C SER A 123 -0.50 -10.89 -19.97
N LEU A 124 -0.41 -9.63 -19.52
CA LEU A 124 -0.30 -9.30 -18.10
C LEU A 124 -1.58 -9.65 -17.31
N GLU A 125 -2.76 -9.44 -17.90
CA GLU A 125 -4.05 -9.88 -17.32
C GLU A 125 -4.05 -11.39 -17.05
N ASN A 126 -3.67 -12.20 -18.04
CA ASN A 126 -3.66 -13.65 -17.91
C ASN A 126 -2.65 -14.14 -16.86
N ILE A 127 -1.45 -13.57 -16.81
CA ILE A 127 -0.42 -13.92 -15.83
C ILE A 127 -0.95 -13.71 -14.41
N LEU A 128 -1.57 -12.55 -14.15
CA LEU A 128 -2.06 -12.23 -12.81
C LEU A 128 -3.29 -13.04 -12.41
N LEU A 129 -4.23 -13.25 -13.33
CA LEU A 129 -5.38 -14.12 -13.08
C LEU A 129 -4.94 -15.54 -12.73
N THR A 130 -3.96 -16.06 -13.46
CA THR A 130 -3.38 -17.39 -13.18
C THR A 130 -2.72 -17.42 -11.81
N ALA A 131 -1.94 -16.40 -11.46
CA ALA A 131 -1.30 -16.29 -10.14
C ALA A 131 -2.33 -16.28 -9.00
N GLN A 132 -3.44 -15.56 -9.16
CA GLN A 132 -4.53 -15.57 -8.16
C GLN A 132 -5.21 -16.94 -8.04
N GLN A 133 -5.44 -17.63 -9.15
CA GLN A 133 -6.03 -18.98 -9.15
C GLN A 133 -5.11 -19.97 -8.42
N LEU A 134 -3.80 -19.90 -8.67
CA LEU A 134 -2.80 -20.71 -7.99
C LEU A 134 -2.73 -20.42 -6.48
N ALA A 135 -2.79 -19.15 -6.09
CA ALA A 135 -2.82 -18.77 -4.67
C ALA A 135 -4.08 -19.30 -3.96
N LYS A 136 -5.24 -19.26 -4.64
CA LYS A 136 -6.50 -19.80 -4.11
C LYS A 136 -6.48 -21.33 -4.02
N SER A 137 -5.91 -22.03 -5.00
CA SER A 137 -5.82 -23.50 -4.98
C SER A 137 -4.84 -24.01 -3.92
N GLN A 138 -3.70 -23.32 -3.70
CA GLN A 138 -2.75 -23.65 -2.63
C GLN A 138 -3.31 -23.41 -1.22
N ALA A 139 -4.18 -22.42 -1.03
CA ALA A 139 -4.84 -22.16 0.25
C ALA A 139 -5.78 -23.31 0.68
N ILE A 140 -6.31 -24.09 -0.28
CA ILE A 140 -7.20 -25.23 -0.02
C ILE A 140 -6.40 -26.48 0.40
N SER A 141 -5.15 -26.64 -0.05
CA SER A 141 -4.31 -27.80 0.30
C SER A 141 -3.55 -27.67 1.63
N HIS A 142 -3.50 -26.48 2.25
CA HIS A 142 -2.76 -26.21 3.49
C HIS A 142 -3.61 -26.03 4.75
N ALA A 143 -4.94 -26.23 4.69
CA ALA A 143 -5.78 -26.28 5.89
C ALA A 143 -5.52 -27.59 6.67
N LYS A 144 -4.96 -27.48 7.89
CA LYS A 144 -4.72 -28.61 8.81
C LYS A 144 -6.00 -29.43 9.05
N PRO A 145 -5.92 -30.77 9.13
CA PRO A 145 -7.05 -31.59 9.57
C PRO A 145 -7.15 -31.53 11.10
N GLY A 146 -8.26 -31.02 11.63
CA GLY A 146 -8.59 -31.14 13.04
C GLY A 146 -9.40 -29.98 13.60
N GLU A 147 -10.70 -29.97 13.35
CA GLU A 147 -11.76 -29.75 14.37
C GLU A 147 -13.12 -29.94 13.67
N ASP A 148 -13.85 -30.98 14.10
CA ASP A 148 -15.24 -31.20 13.73
C ASP A 148 -16.08 -29.97 14.11
N ASP A 149 -16.85 -29.40 13.19
CA ASP A 149 -18.29 -29.69 13.13
C ASP A 149 -18.97 -28.95 11.96
N THR A 150 -20.01 -29.55 11.40
CA THR A 150 -20.95 -29.01 10.39
C THR A 150 -20.47 -28.68 8.95
N ALA A 151 -19.31 -28.06 8.72
CA ALA A 151 -18.91 -27.60 7.38
C ALA A 151 -18.63 -28.75 6.38
N THR A 152 -18.09 -29.88 6.87
CA THR A 152 -17.80 -31.08 6.07
C THR A 152 -19.07 -31.77 5.56
N ARG A 153 -20.18 -31.66 6.30
CA ARG A 153 -21.47 -32.26 5.91
C ARG A 153 -22.17 -31.44 4.81
N ILE A 154 -21.97 -30.12 4.80
CA ILE A 154 -22.52 -29.23 3.76
C ILE A 154 -21.70 -29.36 2.47
N GLY A 155 -20.37 -29.42 2.56
CA GLY A 155 -19.48 -29.59 1.40
C GLY A 155 -19.72 -30.90 0.64
N LYS A 156 -19.92 -32.01 1.36
CA LYS A 156 -20.21 -33.32 0.73
C LYS A 156 -21.59 -33.39 0.08
N LYS A 157 -22.55 -32.58 0.54
CA LYS A 157 -23.92 -32.50 -0.03
C LYS A 157 -23.97 -31.64 -1.30
N ILE A 158 -23.12 -30.62 -1.41
CA ILE A 158 -22.98 -29.77 -2.61
C ILE A 158 -22.23 -30.51 -3.72
N LEU A 159 -21.20 -31.29 -3.38
CA LEU A 159 -20.41 -32.06 -4.36
C LEU A 159 -21.20 -33.24 -4.96
N ALA A 160 -22.20 -33.77 -4.26
CA ALA A 160 -23.08 -34.83 -4.76
C ALA A 160 -24.23 -34.34 -5.67
N ALA A 161 -24.43 -33.02 -5.81
CA ALA A 161 -25.60 -32.45 -6.48
C ALA A 161 -25.30 -31.76 -7.83
N THR A 162 -24.07 -31.82 -8.34
CA THR A 162 -23.73 -31.12 -9.59
C THR A 162 -23.28 -32.10 -10.69
N PRO A 163 -24.08 -32.33 -11.74
CA PRO A 163 -23.75 -33.26 -12.83
C PRO A 163 -22.51 -32.87 -13.65
N ALA A 164 -22.01 -31.64 -13.49
CA ALA A 164 -20.92 -31.08 -14.27
C ALA A 164 -19.51 -31.58 -13.87
N ALA A 165 -19.36 -32.33 -12.77
CA ALA A 165 -18.06 -32.83 -12.31
C ALA A 165 -17.81 -34.33 -12.61
N GLN A 166 -18.74 -35.02 -13.30
CA GLN A 166 -18.58 -36.44 -13.70
C GLN A 166 -18.10 -36.61 -15.16
N ILE A 167 -17.81 -35.52 -15.88
CA ILE A 167 -17.34 -35.60 -17.26
C ILE A 167 -15.81 -35.55 -17.29
N SER A 168 -15.24 -36.71 -17.64
CA SER A 168 -13.97 -36.90 -18.34
C SER A 168 -12.65 -36.85 -17.55
N ILE A 169 -12.52 -37.74 -16.54
CA ILE A 169 -11.22 -38.36 -16.26
C ILE A 169 -11.00 -39.59 -17.18
N SER A 170 -12.07 -40.20 -17.69
CA SER A 170 -12.00 -41.36 -18.61
C SER A 170 -11.58 -41.01 -20.04
N GLN A 171 -11.69 -39.75 -20.50
CA GLN A 171 -11.27 -39.37 -21.86
C GLN A 171 -9.80 -38.92 -21.97
N ILE A 172 -9.13 -38.61 -20.85
CA ILE A 172 -7.75 -38.12 -20.87
C ILE A 172 -6.73 -39.27 -20.84
N ILE A 173 -7.08 -40.45 -20.29
CA ILE A 173 -6.15 -41.58 -20.14
C ILE A 173 -6.07 -42.46 -21.40
N SER A 174 -6.98 -42.33 -22.37
CA SER A 174 -6.98 -43.18 -23.59
C SER A 174 -6.31 -42.56 -24.82
N ALA A 175 -5.79 -41.33 -24.75
CA ALA A 175 -5.26 -40.62 -25.93
C ALA A 175 -3.73 -40.75 -26.12
N ASP A 176 -2.98 -41.29 -25.15
CA ASP A 176 -1.50 -41.26 -25.16
C ASP A 176 -0.85 -42.63 -25.39
N ASN A 177 -1.55 -43.59 -26.01
CA ASN A 177 -0.99 -44.93 -26.24
C ASN A 177 -1.30 -45.54 -27.62
N ASN A 178 -1.46 -44.72 -28.66
CA ASN A 178 -1.41 -45.24 -30.03
C ASN A 178 -1.12 -44.17 -31.09
N ASN A 179 0.15 -43.80 -31.29
CA ASN A 179 0.63 -43.54 -32.65
C ASN A 179 2.15 -43.67 -32.74
N HIS A 180 2.60 -44.83 -33.19
CA HIS A 180 3.94 -45.05 -33.71
C HIS A 180 3.84 -45.19 -35.23
N PRO A 181 4.76 -44.59 -36.02
CA PRO A 181 5.19 -45.32 -37.21
C PRO A 181 6.72 -45.34 -37.38
N ARG A 182 7.23 -46.58 -37.35
CA ARG A 182 8.27 -47.22 -38.17
C ARG A 182 9.49 -46.40 -38.64
N LYS A 183 10.67 -46.95 -38.31
CA LYS A 183 11.67 -47.33 -39.31
C LYS A 183 11.92 -48.83 -39.21
#